data_AF-A0A165IHR7-F1
#
_entry.id   AF-A0A165IHR7-F1
#
_cell.length_a   1.000
_cell.length_b   1.000
_cell.length_c   1.000
_cell.angle_alpha   90.00
_cell.angle_beta   90.00
_cell.angle_gamma   90.00
#
_symmetry.space_group_name_H-M   'P 1'
#
loop_
_entity.id
_entity.type
_entity.pdbx_description
1 polymer ?
#
loop_
_entity_poly.entity_id
_entity_poly.type
_entity_poly.pdbx_seq_one_letter_code
_entity_poly.pdbx_strand_id
1 'polypeptide(L)'
;MDMLRTGTGFVQSAEILESQDLLAVRMNASLKIIDPQFYANAEKVHDRMNQENAGARMIGGMDPLVLEGREYLVNSRAPIHIDKQDTPLGWVGIVALGYFTGGFIYLASLGLRVRMQPGDCIWLRGRVLTHGVEEWEGTLRISIPHFTHASVWRKYGMADEAGLKPSEPSTPKPKPGTYKPKGSTYKCKAGIKKCT
;
A
#
# COMPACT_ATOMS: atom_id res chain seq x y z
N MET A 1 -13.80 21.40 -7.51
CA MET A 1 -12.46 20.82 -7.72
C MET A 1 -12.42 20.40 -9.17
N ASP A 2 -11.54 21.00 -9.97
CA ASP A 2 -11.47 20.74 -11.41
C ASP A 2 -10.61 19.49 -11.65
N MET A 3 -11.27 18.35 -11.92
CA MET A 3 -10.59 17.07 -12.14
C MET A 3 -9.69 17.09 -13.38
N LEU A 4 -9.95 17.97 -14.35
CA LEU A 4 -9.16 18.05 -15.58
C LEU A 4 -7.83 18.79 -15.34
N ARG A 5 -7.81 19.77 -14.43
CA ARG A 5 -6.61 20.55 -14.10
C ARG A 5 -5.61 19.84 -13.18
N THR A 6 -6.08 18.88 -12.37
CA THR A 6 -5.24 18.08 -11.46
C THR A 6 -5.14 16.61 -11.86
N GLY A 7 -5.62 16.25 -13.05
CA GLY A 7 -5.73 14.86 -13.52
C GLY A 7 -4.42 14.23 -14.00
N THR A 8 -3.38 15.01 -14.32
CA THR A 8 -2.15 14.49 -14.94
C THR A 8 -1.48 13.40 -14.12
N GLY A 9 -1.36 13.58 -12.80
CA GLY A 9 -0.77 12.55 -11.93
C GLY A 9 -1.62 11.28 -11.86
N PHE A 10 -2.95 11.41 -11.92
CA PHE A 10 -3.85 10.26 -11.98
C PHE A 10 -3.72 9.52 -13.31
N VAL A 11 -3.69 10.23 -14.44
CA VAL A 11 -3.48 9.65 -15.77
C VAL A 11 -2.16 8.90 -15.83
N GLN A 12 -1.06 9.51 -15.40
CA GLN A 12 0.25 8.85 -15.35
C GLN A 12 0.25 7.63 -14.44
N SER A 13 -0.45 7.68 -13.31
CA SER A 13 -0.57 6.52 -12.42
C SER A 13 -1.38 5.39 -13.07
N ALA A 14 -2.47 5.72 -13.77
CA ALA A 14 -3.29 4.75 -14.50
C ALA A 14 -2.50 4.12 -15.65
N GLU A 15 -1.78 4.91 -16.46
CA GLU A 15 -0.89 4.42 -17.52
C GLU A 15 0.18 3.48 -16.98
N ILE A 16 0.77 3.80 -15.83
CA ILE A 16 1.71 2.91 -15.15
C ILE A 16 1.01 1.60 -14.75
N LEU A 17 -0.16 1.66 -14.10
CA LEU A 17 -0.88 0.45 -13.68
C LEU A 17 -1.24 -0.45 -14.87
N GLU A 18 -1.79 0.12 -15.94
CA GLU A 18 -2.10 -0.60 -17.18
C GLU A 18 -0.87 -1.23 -17.81
N SER A 19 0.26 -0.51 -17.83
CA SER A 19 1.53 -1.06 -18.36
C SER A 19 2.07 -2.26 -17.55
N GLN A 20 1.58 -2.46 -16.32
CA GLN A 20 2.00 -3.53 -15.41
C GLN A 20 1.01 -4.69 -15.33
N ASP A 21 -0.02 -4.74 -16.19
CA ASP A 21 -1.04 -5.80 -16.18
C ASP A 21 -0.42 -7.23 -16.20
N LEU A 22 0.54 -7.46 -17.11
CA LEU A 22 1.23 -8.75 -17.19
C LEU A 22 2.00 -9.09 -15.90
N LEU A 23 2.55 -8.08 -15.22
CA LEU A 23 3.23 -8.28 -13.94
C LEU A 23 2.21 -8.68 -12.87
N ALA A 24 1.09 -7.97 -12.77
CA ALA A 24 0.01 -8.26 -11.83
C ALA A 24 -0.51 -9.69 -11.98
N VAL A 25 -0.77 -10.14 -13.22
CA VAL A 25 -1.18 -11.52 -13.52
C VAL A 25 -0.14 -12.54 -13.05
N ARG A 26 1.15 -12.29 -13.28
CA ARG A 26 2.23 -13.18 -12.82
C ARG A 26 2.37 -13.21 -11.31
N MET A 27 2.17 -12.08 -10.64
CA MET A 27 2.19 -11.99 -9.17
C MET A 27 1.03 -12.79 -8.58
N ASN A 28 -0.19 -12.66 -9.13
CA ASN A 28 -1.34 -13.45 -8.72
C ASN A 28 -1.09 -14.96 -8.92
N ALA A 29 -0.59 -15.35 -10.10
CA ALA A 29 -0.28 -16.75 -10.39
C ALA A 29 0.77 -17.33 -9.44
N SER A 30 1.83 -16.56 -9.15
CA SER A 30 2.88 -16.98 -8.22
C SER A 30 2.34 -17.13 -6.79
N LEU A 31 1.56 -16.16 -6.31
CA LEU A 31 0.94 -16.22 -4.98
C LEU A 31 0.00 -17.43 -4.85
N LYS A 32 -0.79 -17.70 -5.88
CA LYS A 32 -1.69 -18.86 -5.94
C LYS A 32 -0.94 -20.18 -5.86
N ILE A 33 0.27 -20.27 -6.42
CA ILE A 33 1.12 -21.48 -6.34
C ILE A 33 1.75 -21.61 -4.96
N ILE A 34 2.26 -20.51 -4.40
CA ILE A 34 2.97 -20.49 -3.11
C ILE A 34 2.02 -20.79 -1.95
N ASP A 35 0.85 -20.15 -1.95
CA ASP A 35 -0.13 -20.25 -0.88
C ASP A 35 -1.55 -20.11 -1.44
N PRO A 36 -2.12 -21.20 -2.00
CA PRO A 36 -3.45 -21.17 -2.60
C PRO A 36 -4.55 -20.71 -1.62
N GLN A 37 -4.38 -21.03 -0.34
CA GLN A 37 -5.35 -20.69 0.69
C GLN A 37 -5.32 -19.19 1.03
N PHE A 38 -4.13 -18.61 1.18
CA PHE A 38 -3.98 -17.17 1.33
C PHE A 38 -4.48 -16.43 0.09
N TYR A 39 -4.14 -16.90 -1.11
CA TYR A 39 -4.63 -16.31 -2.37
C TYR A 39 -6.16 -16.28 -2.42
N ALA A 40 -6.84 -17.40 -2.13
CA ALA A 40 -8.30 -17.46 -2.11
C ALA A 40 -8.93 -16.53 -1.06
N ASN A 41 -8.23 -16.29 0.06
CA ASN A 41 -8.68 -15.33 1.07
C ASN A 41 -8.44 -13.88 0.63
N ALA A 42 -7.33 -13.59 -0.05
CA ALA A 42 -7.05 -12.30 -0.65
C ALA A 42 -8.09 -11.95 -1.74
N GLU A 43 -8.51 -12.92 -2.57
CA GLU A 43 -9.58 -12.73 -3.55
C GLU A 43 -10.89 -12.29 -2.88
N LYS A 44 -11.28 -12.93 -1.77
CA LYS A 44 -12.48 -12.51 -1.01
C LYS A 44 -12.36 -11.08 -0.49
N VAL A 45 -11.18 -10.69 0.00
CA VAL A 45 -10.93 -9.31 0.46
C VAL A 45 -11.03 -8.34 -0.71
N HIS A 46 -10.40 -8.66 -1.84
CA HIS A 46 -10.41 -7.87 -3.07
C HIS A 46 -11.83 -7.68 -3.62
N ASP A 47 -12.62 -8.75 -3.68
CA ASP A 47 -14.01 -8.70 -4.14
C ASP A 47 -14.87 -7.81 -3.25
N ARG A 48 -14.76 -7.96 -1.92
CA ARG A 48 -15.47 -7.11 -0.95
C ARG A 48 -15.02 -5.65 -1.06
N MET A 49 -13.73 -5.40 -1.26
CA MET A 49 -13.20 -4.07 -1.52
C MET A 49 -13.84 -3.42 -2.74
N ASN A 50 -13.88 -4.14 -3.86
CA ASN A 50 -14.46 -3.64 -5.11
C ASN A 50 -15.97 -3.44 -5.01
N GLN A 51 -16.68 -4.27 -4.25
CA GLN A 51 -18.11 -4.13 -4.01
C GLN A 51 -18.46 -2.90 -3.15
N GLU A 52 -17.63 -2.56 -2.16
CA GLU A 52 -17.95 -1.52 -1.17
C GLU A 52 -17.24 -0.18 -1.38
N ASN A 53 -16.15 -0.14 -2.16
CA ASN A 53 -15.34 1.06 -2.38
C ASN A 53 -15.24 1.40 -3.87
N ALA A 54 -15.78 2.56 -4.27
CA ALA A 54 -15.77 3.01 -5.67
C ALA A 54 -14.34 3.22 -6.21
N GLY A 55 -13.41 3.72 -5.39
CA GLY A 55 -12.01 3.88 -5.78
C GLY A 55 -11.31 2.54 -5.99
N ALA A 56 -11.55 1.58 -5.11
CA ALA A 56 -11.03 0.22 -5.28
C ALA A 56 -11.59 -0.41 -6.56
N ARG A 57 -12.90 -0.31 -6.80
CA ARG A 57 -13.55 -0.81 -8.01
C ARG A 57 -12.97 -0.23 -9.29
N MET A 58 -12.67 1.07 -9.29
CA MET A 58 -12.05 1.74 -10.43
C MET A 58 -10.65 1.20 -10.69
N ILE A 59 -9.81 1.09 -9.65
CA ILE A 59 -8.45 0.56 -9.76
C ILE A 59 -8.47 -0.92 -10.18
N GLY A 60 -9.32 -1.75 -9.56
CA GLY A 60 -9.48 -3.17 -9.89
C GLY A 60 -10.04 -3.43 -11.29
N GLY A 61 -10.63 -2.42 -11.95
CA GLY A 61 -10.98 -2.48 -13.37
C GLY A 61 -9.78 -2.29 -14.31
N MET A 62 -8.65 -1.77 -13.81
CA MET A 62 -7.43 -1.49 -14.58
C MET A 62 -6.25 -2.41 -14.19
N ASP A 63 -6.15 -2.79 -12.92
CA ASP A 63 -5.08 -3.61 -12.37
C ASP A 63 -5.69 -4.90 -11.77
N PRO A 64 -5.39 -6.10 -12.31
CA PRO A 64 -5.98 -7.34 -11.82
C PRO A 64 -5.32 -7.84 -10.53
N LEU A 65 -4.36 -7.11 -9.94
CA LEU A 65 -3.67 -7.53 -8.72
C LEU A 65 -4.65 -7.79 -7.57
N VAL A 66 -4.56 -8.99 -6.98
CA VAL A 66 -5.42 -9.37 -5.85
C VAL A 66 -5.01 -8.69 -4.55
N LEU A 67 -3.72 -8.41 -4.40
CA LEU A 67 -3.16 -7.69 -3.26
C LEU A 67 -3.53 -6.20 -3.35
N GLU A 68 -3.93 -5.62 -2.21
CA GLU A 68 -4.43 -4.24 -2.16
C GLU A 68 -3.36 -3.19 -2.46
N GLY A 69 -2.10 -3.46 -2.10
CA GLY A 69 -1.01 -2.51 -2.20
C GLY A 69 0.03 -2.87 -3.25
N ARG A 70 0.48 -1.86 -3.99
CA ARG A 70 1.70 -1.86 -4.79
C ARG A 70 2.41 -0.53 -4.61
N GLU A 71 3.72 -0.57 -4.40
CA GLU A 71 4.56 0.64 -4.36
C GLU A 71 5.68 0.57 -5.38
N TYR A 72 6.19 1.74 -5.79
CA TYR A 72 7.33 1.85 -6.70
C TYR A 72 8.47 2.56 -5.98
N LEU A 73 9.49 1.79 -5.61
CA LEU A 73 10.66 2.29 -4.89
C LEU A 73 11.82 2.48 -5.89
N VAL A 74 12.05 3.73 -6.29
CA VAL A 74 13.10 4.09 -7.26
C VAL A 74 14.35 4.58 -6.53
N ASN A 75 15.48 3.90 -6.74
CA ASN A 75 16.78 4.18 -6.09
C ASN A 75 16.67 4.36 -4.57
N SER A 76 15.70 3.67 -3.96
CA SER A 76 15.44 3.74 -2.53
C SER A 76 16.04 2.53 -1.83
N ARG A 77 16.72 2.80 -0.70
CA ARG A 77 17.30 1.79 0.18
C ARG A 77 16.46 1.70 1.44
N ALA A 78 15.78 0.58 1.63
CA ALA A 78 15.09 0.32 2.88
C ALA A 78 16.11 -0.09 3.96
N PRO A 79 16.15 0.58 5.13
CA PRO A 79 16.95 0.12 6.27
C PRO A 79 16.40 -1.21 6.80
N ILE A 80 17.08 -1.82 7.76
CA ILE A 80 16.59 -3.05 8.41
C ILE A 80 15.31 -2.75 9.20
N HIS A 81 14.22 -3.45 8.86
CA HIS A 81 12.89 -3.24 9.44
C HIS A 81 11.99 -4.48 9.35
N ILE A 82 10.76 -4.33 9.84
CA ILE A 82 9.63 -5.23 9.58
C ILE A 82 8.46 -4.38 9.09
N ASP A 83 7.63 -4.93 8.23
CA ASP A 83 6.46 -4.24 7.66
C ASP A 83 5.32 -4.22 8.67
N LYS A 84 5.35 -3.28 9.62
CA LYS A 84 4.42 -3.29 10.77
C LYS A 84 2.94 -3.21 10.39
N GLN A 85 2.65 -2.70 9.20
CA GLN A 85 1.29 -2.50 8.70
C GLN A 85 0.74 -3.75 8.02
N ASP A 86 1.59 -4.72 7.67
CA ASP A 86 1.19 -5.95 7.00
C ASP A 86 0.56 -6.95 7.98
N THR A 87 -0.16 -7.90 7.40
CA THR A 87 -0.71 -9.04 8.13
C THR A 87 0.40 -10.03 8.52
N PRO A 88 0.37 -10.63 9.72
CA PRO A 88 1.38 -11.62 10.14
C PRO A 88 1.49 -12.84 9.21
N LEU A 89 0.38 -13.28 8.61
CA LEU A 89 0.37 -14.35 7.62
C LEU A 89 0.46 -13.84 6.18
N GLY A 90 0.55 -12.52 6.01
CA GLY A 90 0.62 -11.85 4.72
C GLY A 90 1.92 -12.11 3.98
N TRP A 91 1.77 -12.28 2.67
CA TRP A 91 2.88 -12.32 1.74
C TRP A 91 3.14 -10.94 1.16
N VAL A 92 4.41 -10.58 1.04
CA VAL A 92 4.88 -9.50 0.18
C VAL A 92 5.70 -10.10 -0.96
N GLY A 93 5.32 -9.75 -2.18
CA GLY A 93 6.03 -10.13 -3.40
C GLY A 93 6.81 -8.94 -3.94
N ILE A 94 8.14 -9.03 -3.95
CA ILE A 94 9.02 -7.92 -4.35
C ILE A 94 9.64 -8.27 -5.69
N VAL A 95 9.41 -7.42 -6.69
CA VAL A 95 10.02 -7.53 -8.02
C VAL A 95 11.12 -6.49 -8.16
N ALA A 96 12.27 -6.90 -8.68
CA ALA A 96 13.37 -5.98 -8.98
C ALA A 96 13.48 -5.72 -10.48
N LEU A 97 13.66 -4.46 -10.87
CA LEU A 97 13.88 -4.02 -12.24
C LEU A 97 14.99 -2.97 -12.31
N GLY A 98 15.46 -2.67 -13.53
CA GLY A 98 16.45 -1.62 -13.79
C GLY A 98 17.82 -2.16 -14.20
N TYR A 99 18.85 -1.37 -13.93
CA TYR A 99 20.24 -1.58 -14.36
C TYR A 99 21.14 -1.42 -13.14
N PHE A 100 21.29 -2.50 -12.37
CA PHE A 100 22.08 -2.51 -11.15
C PHE A 100 22.67 -3.90 -10.86
N THR A 101 23.69 -3.92 -10.01
CA THR A 101 24.23 -5.14 -9.39
C THR A 101 24.36 -4.95 -7.89
N GLY A 102 24.43 -6.04 -7.10
CA GLY A 102 24.35 -5.96 -5.64
C GLY A 102 22.90 -5.79 -5.16
N GLY A 103 22.67 -5.00 -4.09
CA GLY A 103 21.33 -4.69 -3.60
C GLY A 103 20.57 -5.89 -3.01
N PHE A 104 21.31 -6.81 -2.38
CA PHE A 104 20.77 -8.01 -1.76
C PHE A 104 19.71 -7.66 -0.72
N ILE A 105 18.70 -8.54 -0.59
CA ILE A 105 17.79 -8.48 0.55
C ILE A 105 18.42 -9.28 1.67
N TYR A 106 18.74 -8.58 2.75
CA TYR A 106 19.28 -9.19 3.96
C TYR A 106 18.15 -9.52 4.93
N LEU A 107 17.95 -10.80 5.22
CA LEU A 107 16.99 -11.31 6.20
C LEU A 107 17.73 -11.50 7.53
N ALA A 108 17.79 -10.42 8.32
CA ALA A 108 18.62 -10.33 9.52
C ALA A 108 18.32 -11.43 10.56
N SER A 109 17.05 -11.79 10.73
CA SER A 109 16.63 -12.83 11.67
C SER A 109 17.10 -14.24 11.30
N LEU A 110 17.49 -14.44 10.04
CA LEU A 110 17.98 -15.73 9.52
C LEU A 110 19.48 -15.70 9.23
N GLY A 111 20.16 -14.55 9.36
CA GLY A 111 21.52 -14.37 8.87
C GLY A 111 21.68 -14.64 7.38
N LEU A 112 20.59 -14.51 6.60
CA LEU A 112 20.53 -14.93 5.20
C LEU A 112 20.57 -13.72 4.27
N ARG A 113 21.42 -13.79 3.24
CA ARG A 113 21.49 -12.81 2.15
C ARG A 113 20.88 -13.41 0.90
N VAL A 114 19.82 -12.81 0.39
CA VAL A 114 19.10 -13.25 -0.81
C VAL A 114 19.46 -12.33 -1.97
N ARG A 115 20.01 -12.92 -3.03
CA ARG A 115 20.29 -12.19 -4.27
C ARG A 115 18.96 -11.74 -4.89
N MET A 116 18.88 -10.45 -5.24
CA MET A 116 17.75 -9.89 -5.97
C MET A 116 18.27 -8.95 -7.07
N GLN A 117 18.32 -9.44 -8.30
CA GLN A 117 18.78 -8.73 -9.51
C GLN A 117 17.60 -8.31 -10.39
N PRO A 118 17.80 -7.45 -11.41
CA PRO A 118 16.75 -7.14 -12.37
C PRO A 118 16.11 -8.40 -12.98
N GLY A 119 14.78 -8.49 -12.91
CA GLY A 119 13.98 -9.64 -13.34
C GLY A 119 13.69 -10.66 -12.24
N ASP A 120 14.39 -10.61 -11.09
CA ASP A 120 14.11 -11.49 -9.97
C ASP A 120 12.82 -11.05 -9.24
N CYS A 121 12.11 -12.04 -8.70
CA CYS A 121 11.00 -11.84 -7.78
C CYS A 121 11.24 -12.68 -6.52
N ILE A 122 11.02 -12.08 -5.35
CA ILE A 122 11.06 -12.81 -4.08
C ILE A 122 9.73 -12.68 -3.35
N TRP A 123 9.37 -13.75 -2.65
CA TRP A 123 8.22 -13.77 -1.75
C TRP A 123 8.69 -13.98 -0.33
N LEU A 124 8.24 -13.13 0.58
CA LEU A 124 8.55 -13.24 2.00
C LEU A 124 7.37 -12.75 2.84
N ARG A 125 7.43 -13.00 4.15
CA ARG A 125 6.48 -12.46 5.11
C ARG A 125 7.10 -11.27 5.82
N GLY A 126 6.87 -10.06 5.29
CA GLY A 126 7.58 -8.83 5.69
C GLY A 126 7.28 -8.40 7.12
N ARG A 127 6.10 -8.78 7.62
CA ARG A 127 5.70 -8.61 9.02
C ARG A 127 6.51 -9.46 10.00
N VAL A 128 7.01 -10.61 9.55
CA VAL A 128 7.64 -11.65 10.38
C VAL A 128 9.16 -11.62 10.25
N LEU A 129 9.66 -11.54 9.02
CA LEU A 129 11.09 -11.57 8.74
C LEU A 129 11.65 -10.16 8.80
N THR A 130 12.60 -9.92 9.70
CA THR A 130 13.32 -8.64 9.75
C THR A 130 14.24 -8.55 8.54
N HIS A 131 14.05 -7.53 7.70
CA HIS A 131 14.71 -7.45 6.41
C HIS A 131 15.08 -6.02 6.01
N GLY A 132 15.98 -5.88 5.04
CA GLY A 132 16.33 -4.60 4.43
C GLY A 132 17.20 -4.79 3.19
N VAL A 133 17.55 -3.68 2.55
CA VAL A 133 18.27 -3.69 1.27
C VAL A 133 19.72 -3.25 1.51
N GLU A 134 20.66 -4.09 1.09
CA GLU A 134 22.09 -3.78 1.06
C GLU A 134 22.41 -2.75 -0.03
N GLU A 135 23.64 -2.25 -0.03
CA GLU A 135 24.10 -1.32 -1.06
C GLU A 135 24.17 -1.99 -2.43
N TRP A 136 24.01 -1.17 -3.48
CA TRP A 136 24.07 -1.60 -4.87
C TRP A 136 24.88 -0.60 -5.69
N GLU A 137 25.33 -1.05 -6.85
CA GLU A 137 25.93 -0.22 -7.88
C GLU A 137 25.03 -0.21 -9.12
N GLY A 138 25.06 0.89 -9.87
CA GLY A 138 24.26 1.05 -11.09
C GLY A 138 23.51 2.38 -11.13
N THR A 139 22.81 2.62 -12.23
CA THR A 139 22.11 3.89 -12.48
C THR A 139 20.66 3.88 -12.02
N LEU A 140 20.03 2.70 -12.02
CA LEU A 140 18.61 2.57 -11.75
C LEU A 140 18.29 1.25 -11.08
N ARG A 141 17.77 1.30 -9.86
CA ARG A 141 17.17 0.16 -9.14
C ARG A 141 15.72 0.49 -8.84
N ILE A 142 14.81 -0.31 -9.36
CA ILE A 142 13.38 -0.22 -9.06
C ILE A 142 13.00 -1.47 -8.27
N SER A 143 12.38 -1.29 -7.11
CA SER A 143 11.72 -2.37 -6.37
C SER A 143 10.22 -2.13 -6.33
N ILE A 144 9.46 -3.15 -6.66
CA ILE A 144 8.00 -3.10 -6.70
C ILE A 144 7.46 -4.14 -5.70
N PRO A 145 7.31 -3.77 -4.41
CA PRO A 145 6.62 -4.62 -3.45
C PRO A 145 5.11 -4.63 -3.74
N HIS A 146 4.52 -5.82 -3.67
CA HIS A 146 3.09 -6.10 -3.74
C HIS A 146 2.67 -6.69 -2.40
N PHE A 147 1.79 -6.04 -1.67
CA PHE A 147 1.52 -6.33 -0.26
C PHE A 147 0.06 -6.07 0.10
N THR A 148 -0.30 -6.35 1.34
CA THR A 148 -1.63 -6.05 1.85
C THR A 148 -1.61 -5.70 3.33
N HIS A 149 -2.32 -4.63 3.68
CA HIS A 149 -2.31 -4.11 5.03
C HIS A 149 -3.32 -4.79 5.95
N ALA A 150 -2.95 -4.95 7.23
CA ALA A 150 -3.80 -5.50 8.27
C ALA A 150 -5.12 -4.75 8.47
N SER A 151 -5.13 -3.43 8.23
CA SER A 151 -6.33 -2.60 8.31
C SER A 151 -7.42 -3.04 7.31
N VAL A 152 -7.01 -3.44 6.12
CA VAL A 152 -7.92 -3.89 5.04
C VAL A 152 -8.55 -5.22 5.42
N TRP A 153 -7.75 -6.19 5.86
CA TRP A 153 -8.25 -7.51 6.28
C TRP A 153 -9.22 -7.41 7.46
N ARG A 154 -8.93 -6.54 8.45
CA ARG A 154 -9.88 -6.26 9.54
C ARG A 154 -11.19 -5.66 9.03
N LYS A 155 -11.09 -4.64 8.18
CA LYS A 155 -12.26 -3.93 7.64
C LYS A 155 -13.21 -4.89 6.94
N TYR A 156 -12.68 -5.84 6.18
CA TYR A 156 -13.46 -6.79 5.40
C TYR A 156 -13.66 -8.13 6.09
N GLY A 157 -13.50 -8.20 7.42
CA GLY A 157 -13.91 -9.35 8.24
C GLY A 157 -13.09 -10.62 7.99
N MET A 158 -11.81 -10.48 7.69
CA MET A 158 -10.87 -11.58 7.41
C MET A 158 -9.66 -11.54 8.36
N ALA A 159 -9.85 -11.03 9.58
CA ALA A 159 -8.75 -10.79 10.51
C ALA A 159 -8.06 -12.09 10.96
N ASP A 160 -8.84 -13.13 11.19
CA ASP A 160 -8.34 -14.41 11.70
C ASP A 160 -7.51 -15.14 10.63
N GLU A 161 -7.96 -15.11 9.37
CA GLU A 161 -7.26 -15.64 8.21
C GLU A 161 -5.94 -14.92 7.94
N ALA A 162 -5.85 -13.63 8.30
CA ALA A 162 -4.63 -12.84 8.26
C ALA A 162 -3.67 -13.10 9.44
N GLY A 163 -4.07 -13.93 10.41
CA GLY A 163 -3.35 -14.15 11.66
C GLY A 163 -3.29 -12.92 12.56
N LEU A 164 -4.29 -12.05 12.46
CA LEU A 164 -4.39 -10.86 13.29
C LEU A 164 -5.06 -11.22 14.61
N LYS A 165 -4.47 -10.77 15.72
CA LYS A 165 -5.12 -10.87 17.03
C LYS A 165 -6.43 -10.05 17.02
N PRO A 166 -7.45 -10.45 17.80
CA PRO A 166 -8.62 -9.62 18.03
C PRO A 166 -8.19 -8.21 18.38
N SER A 167 -8.77 -7.20 17.73
CA SER A 167 -8.52 -5.83 18.16
C SER A 167 -9.06 -5.67 19.57
N GLU A 168 -8.29 -5.08 20.48
CA GLU A 168 -8.88 -4.54 21.70
C GLU A 168 -10.05 -3.62 21.32
N PRO A 169 -11.15 -3.60 22.09
CA PRO A 169 -12.25 -2.69 21.82
C PRO A 169 -11.70 -1.29 21.65
N SER A 170 -11.82 -0.72 20.45
CA SER A 170 -11.38 0.65 20.24
C SER A 170 -12.22 1.52 21.17
N THR A 171 -11.57 2.27 22.06
CA THR A 171 -12.24 3.39 22.70
C THR A 171 -12.85 4.24 21.60
N PRO A 172 -14.14 4.59 21.68
CA PRO A 172 -14.79 5.37 20.64
C PRO A 172 -13.96 6.62 20.41
N LYS A 173 -13.42 6.78 19.19
CA LYS A 173 -12.84 8.07 18.83
C LYS A 173 -13.95 9.10 19.02
N PRO A 174 -13.72 10.19 19.78
CA PRO A 174 -14.72 11.24 19.90
C PRO A 174 -15.12 11.65 18.48
N LYS A 175 -16.43 11.62 18.21
CA LYS A 175 -16.98 12.08 16.93
C LYS A 175 -16.34 13.44 16.64
N PRO A 176 -15.85 13.70 15.41
CA PRO A 176 -15.37 15.02 15.03
C PRO A 176 -16.45 16.01 15.46
N GLY A 177 -16.10 16.88 16.41
CA GLY A 177 -17.07 17.79 17.00
C GLY A 177 -17.77 18.53 15.87
N THR A 178 -19.10 18.55 15.91
CA THR A 178 -19.89 19.50 15.13
C THR A 178 -19.23 20.86 15.30
N TYR A 179 -18.68 21.41 14.23
CA TYR A 179 -18.15 22.76 14.22
C TYR A 179 -19.32 23.69 14.59
N LYS A 180 -19.37 24.09 15.86
CA LYS A 180 -20.20 25.20 16.31
C LYS A 180 -19.34 26.45 16.06
N PRO A 181 -19.72 27.34 15.13
CA PRO A 181 -19.03 28.60 14.99
C PRO A 181 -19.12 29.33 16.33
N LYS A 182 -17.97 29.57 16.98
CA LYS A 182 -17.91 30.48 18.11
C LYS A 182 -18.26 31.87 17.56
N GLY A 183 -19.32 32.47 18.09
CA GLY A 183 -19.73 33.82 17.77
C GLY A 183 -18.54 34.77 17.87
N SER A 184 -18.07 35.24 16.71
CA SER A 184 -17.10 36.32 16.61
C SER A 184 -17.84 37.62 16.94
N THR A 185 -17.70 38.08 18.17
CA THR A 185 -18.03 39.45 18.55
C THR A 185 -16.98 40.37 17.93
N TYR A 186 -17.28 40.92 16.75
CA TYR A 186 -16.54 42.06 16.23
C TYR A 186 -16.91 43.29 17.04
N LYS A 187 -15.95 43.79 17.85
CA LYS A 187 -16.02 45.13 18.44
C LYS A 187 -15.89 46.15 17.30
N CYS A 188 -17.01 46.71 16.85
CA CYS A 188 -17.00 47.94 16.05
C CYS A 188 -16.39 49.06 16.89
N LYS A 189 -15.19 49.51 16.54
CA LYS A 189 -14.67 50.81 16.99
C LYS A 189 -15.48 51.91 16.30
N ALA A 190 -15.88 52.87 17.11
CA ALA A 190 -16.69 54.02 16.78
C ALA A 190 -16.24 54.74 15.50
N GLY A 191 -17.22 55.18 14.70
CA GLY A 191 -16.99 56.01 13.52
C GLY A 191 -18.27 56.26 12.74
N ILE A 192 -19.20 57.01 13.34
CA ILE A 192 -20.37 57.56 12.64
C ILE A 192 -19.88 58.53 11.57
N LYS A 193 -20.17 58.24 10.29
CA LYS A 193 -20.53 59.28 9.30
C LYS A 193 -21.64 58.76 8.39
N LYS A 194 -22.79 59.43 8.46
CA LYS A 194 -23.89 59.37 7.50
C LYS A 194 -23.40 59.80 6.12
N CYS A 195 -24.01 59.26 5.07
CA CYS A 195 -24.73 60.09 4.10
C CYS A 195 -25.64 59.21 3.23
N THR A 196 -26.83 59.75 3.00
CA THR A 196 -27.65 59.59 1.79
C THR A 196 -26.83 59.78 0.52
#